data_AF-I3S8Z2-F1
#
_entry.id   AF-I3S8Z2-F1
#
_cell.length_a   1.000
_cell.length_b   1.000
_cell.length_c   1.000
_cell.angle_alpha   90.00
_cell.angle_beta   90.00
_cell.angle_gamma   90.00
#
_symmetry.space_group_name_H-M   'P 1'
#
loop_
_entity.id
_entity.type
_entity.pdbx_description
1 polymer ?
#
loop_
_entity_poly.entity_id
_entity_poly.type
_entity_poly.pdbx_seq_one_letter_code
_entity_poly.pdbx_strand_id
1 'polypeptide(L)' 'MDLTAITLCQENNIPVVVFNLNKPGNIEKAIKGEKVGTLIGGTWNSTVSRT' A
#
# COMPACT_ATOMS: atom_id res chain seq x y z
N MET A 1 -10.73 -7.02 8.62
CA MET A 1 -10.85 -5.92 7.65
C MET A 1 -12.33 -5.63 7.52
N ASP A 2 -12.75 -4.38 7.64
CA ASP A 2 -14.17 -3.99 7.61
C ASP A 2 -14.55 -3.54 6.20
N LEU A 3 -15.59 -4.15 5.60
CA LEU A 3 -15.97 -3.90 4.20
C LEU A 3 -16.35 -2.43 3.97
N THR A 4 -17.06 -1.81 4.93
CA THR A 4 -17.50 -0.41 4.83
C THR A 4 -16.33 0.55 4.78
N ALA A 5 -15.29 0.30 5.59
CA ALA A 5 -14.07 1.10 5.57
C ALA A 5 -13.31 0.99 4.24
N ILE A 6 -13.29 -0.20 3.62
CA ILE A 6 -12.67 -0.38 2.30
C ILE A 6 -13.42 0.43 1.24
N THR A 7 -14.75 0.32 1.22
CA THR A 7 -15.59 1.06 0.28
C THR A 7 -15.42 2.57 0.46
N LEU A 8 -15.43 3.06 1.71
CA LEU A 8 -15.22 4.48 2.01
C LEU A 8 -13.85 4.98 1.52
N CYS A 9 -12.78 4.22 1.74
CA CYS A 9 -11.45 4.58 1.26
C CYS A 9 -11.38 4.56 -0.28
N GLN A 10 -12.03 3.61 -0.93
CA GLN A 10 -12.09 3.52 -2.38
C GLN A 10 -12.85 4.70 -2.99
N GLU A 11 -14.00 5.08 -2.45
CA GLU A 11 -14.78 6.23 -2.92
C GLU A 11 -14.04 7.57 -2.74
N ASN A 12 -13.28 7.69 -1.64
CA ASN A 12 -12.49 8.89 -1.37
C ASN A 12 -11.11 8.88 -2.05
N ASN A 13 -10.81 7.87 -2.89
CA ASN A 13 -9.52 7.69 -3.55
C ASN A 13 -8.32 7.69 -2.57
N ILE A 14 -8.53 7.16 -1.36
CA ILE A 14 -7.50 7.06 -0.33
C ILE A 14 -6.77 5.72 -0.52
N PRO A 15 -5.51 5.71 -0.95
CA PRO A 15 -4.75 4.48 -1.11
C PRO A 15 -4.42 3.90 0.27
N VAL A 16 -4.80 2.64 0.50
CA VAL A 16 -4.52 1.92 1.75
C VAL A 16 -3.54 0.78 1.46
N VAL A 17 -2.43 0.75 2.18
CA VAL A 17 -1.43 -0.32 2.08
C VAL A 17 -1.51 -1.23 3.30
N VAL A 18 -1.90 -2.48 3.10
CA VAL A 18 -1.96 -3.49 4.15
C VAL A 18 -0.76 -4.41 4.03
N PHE A 19 0.16 -4.32 4.98
CA PHE A 19 1.36 -5.14 5.03
C PHE A 19 1.60 -5.74 6.41
N ASN A 20 2.42 -6.79 6.47
CA ASN A 20 2.75 -7.44 7.73
C ASN A 20 3.91 -6.72 8.43
N LEU A 21 3.66 -6.22 9.65
CA LEU A 21 4.65 -5.52 10.47
C LEU A 21 5.72 -6.46 11.07
N ASN A 22 5.44 -7.76 11.19
CA ASN A 22 6.37 -8.73 11.77
C ASN A 22 7.52 -9.12 10.83
N LYS A 23 7.44 -8.72 9.55
CA LYS A 23 8.52 -8.98 8.59
C LYS A 23 9.48 -7.77 8.55
N PRO A 24 10.75 -7.94 8.97
CA PRO A 24 11.73 -6.88 8.87
C PRO A 24 11.90 -6.45 7.39
N GLY A 25 11.99 -5.14 7.16
CA GLY A 25 12.09 -4.55 5.82
C GLY A 25 10.75 -4.24 5.14
N ASN A 26 9.61 -4.70 5.66
CA ASN A 26 8.31 -4.36 5.05
C ASN A 26 7.94 -2.89 5.20
N ILE A 27 8.26 -2.26 6.33
CA ILE A 27 8.00 -0.83 6.57
C ILE A 27 8.81 0.02 5.58
N GLU A 28 10.09 -0.30 5.39
CA GLU A 28 10.95 0.41 4.44
C GLU A 28 10.42 0.26 3.01
N LYS A 29 10.03 -0.95 2.60
CA LYS A 29 9.42 -1.19 1.29
C LYS A 29 8.10 -0.45 1.11
N ALA A 30 7.29 -0.33 2.18
CA ALA A 30 6.02 0.39 2.15
C ALA A 30 6.23 1.89 1.92
N ILE A 31 7.21 2.48 2.63
CA ILE A 31 7.58 3.89 2.45
C ILE A 31 8.20 4.15 1.07
N LYS A 32 8.99 3.20 0.55
CA LYS A 32 9.57 3.26 -0.80
C LYS A 32 8.53 3.10 -1.92
N GLY A 33 7.28 2.75 -1.60
CA GLY A 33 6.26 2.45 -2.60
C GLY A 33 6.53 1.15 -3.36
N GLU A 34 7.38 0.28 -2.83
CA GLU A 34 7.60 -1.06 -3.37
C GLU A 34 6.40 -1.96 -3.09
N LYS A 35 6.20 -2.97 -3.94
CA LYS A 35 5.10 -3.92 -3.82
C LYS A 35 5.22 -4.76 -2.54
N VAL A 36 4.68 -4.23 -1.44
CA VAL A 36 4.65 -4.88 -0.14
C VAL A 36 3.20 -5.06 0.35
N GLY A 37 2.83 -6.30 0.61
CA GLY A 37 1.46 -6.63 1.01
C GLY A 37 0.44 -6.32 -0.08
N THR A 38 -0.71 -5.78 0.32
CA THR A 38 -1.86 -5.50 -0.55
C THR A 38 -2.11 -3.99 -0.59
N LEU A 39 -2.12 -3.41 -1.78
CA LEU A 39 -2.54 -2.04 -2.03
C LEU A 39 -4.01 -2.04 -2.44
N ILE A 40 -4.81 -1.20 -1.79
CA ILE A 40 -6.24 -1.02 -2.05
C ILE A 40 -6.45 0.41 -2.56
N GLY A 41 -7.17 0.56 -3.66
CA GLY A 41 -7.58 1.87 -4.18
C GLY A 41 -6.48 2.69 -4.88
N GLY A 42 -5.31 2.10 -5.15
CA GLY A 42 -4.21 2.79 -5.85
C GLY A 42 -3.40 1.88 -6.76
N THR A 43 -2.47 2.46 -7.51
CA THR A 43 -1.49 1.75 -8.33
C THR A 43 -0.10 1.83 -7.70
N TRP A 44 0.68 0.75 -7.75
CA TRP A 44 2.07 0.76 -7.33
C TRP A 44 2.87 1.57 -8.34
N ASN A 45 3.41 2.71 -7.92
CA ASN A 45 4.22 3.55 -8.79
C ASN A 45 5.71 3.20 -8.62
N SER A 46 6.17 2.19 -9.37
CA SER A 46 7.56 1.75 -9.40
C SER A 46 8.43 2.74 -10.18
N THR A 47 8.72 3.92 -9.63
CA THR A 47 9.63 4.90 -10.26
C THR A 47 11.03 4.96 -9.59
N VAL A 48 11.29 4.13 -8.59
CA VAL A 48 12.64 3.85 -8.08
C VAL A 48 13.19 2.67 -8.89
N SER A 49 14.20 2.74 -9.77
CA SER A 49 15.27 3.69 -9.99
C SER A 49 15.61 3.75 -11.48
N ARG A 50 15.66 4.96 -12.05
CA ARG A 50 16.47 5.25 -13.24
C ARG A 50 17.76 5.89 -12.73
N THR A 51 18.76 5.08 -12.43
CA THR A 51 20.17 5.49 -12.43
C THR A 51 21.02 4.27 -12.74
#